data_AF-A0A2M9J1V6-F1
#
_entry.id   AF-A0A2M9J1V6-F1
#
_cell.length_a   1.000
_cell.length_b   1.000
_cell.length_c   1.000
_cell.angle_alpha   90.00
_cell.angle_beta   90.00
_cell.angle_gamma   90.00
#
_symmetry.space_group_name_H-M   'P 1'
#
loop_
_entity.id
_entity.type
_entity.pdbx_description
1 polymer ?
#
loop_
_entity_poly.entity_id
_entity_poly.type
_entity_poly.pdbx_seq_one_letter_code
_entity_poly.pdbx_strand_id
1 'polypeptide(L)'
;MTDLDITQANRVPLPGGWADLRPVCDITERMRRPIKRLTARLTSYPAFLEAIQEAQARGGTEHLSADDQLKIAASIGDAFDVLQELQDQLVMAAVRGWSWDFAVTAENVLDLPTAALDELHQAVAPYQHALNPNFQPDPDPASPTGPSSA
;
A
#
# COMPACT_ATOMS: atom_id res chain seq x y z
N MET A 1 -1.61 -11.78 12.07
CA MET A 1 -2.51 -10.87 11.35
C MET A 1 -3.57 -11.72 10.68
N THR A 2 -4.84 -11.39 10.86
CA THR A 2 -5.93 -12.07 10.17
C THR A 2 -5.83 -11.71 8.69
N ASP A 3 -5.72 -12.69 7.81
CA ASP A 3 -5.77 -12.45 6.36
C ASP A 3 -7.13 -11.84 6.03
N LEU A 4 -7.15 -10.53 5.80
CA LEU A 4 -8.37 -9.80 5.47
C LEU A 4 -8.72 -10.11 4.02
N ASP A 5 -9.88 -10.73 3.79
CA ASP A 5 -10.38 -11.01 2.44
C ASP A 5 -10.88 -9.71 1.80
N ILE A 6 -10.00 -9.04 1.05
CA ILE A 6 -10.31 -7.78 0.35
C ILE A 6 -11.38 -7.93 -0.73
N THR A 7 -11.80 -9.14 -1.08
CA THR A 7 -12.87 -9.37 -2.08
C THR A 7 -14.26 -9.20 -1.49
N GLN A 8 -14.37 -9.09 -0.16
CA GLN A 8 -15.63 -8.89 0.54
C GLN A 8 -15.64 -7.57 1.33
N ALA A 9 -16.83 -7.19 1.80
CA ALA A 9 -16.96 -6.07 2.72
C ALA A 9 -16.50 -6.53 4.11
N ASN A 10 -15.61 -5.77 4.74
CA ASN A 10 -15.06 -6.12 6.04
C ASN A 10 -15.27 -4.99 7.03
N ARG A 11 -15.66 -5.32 8.27
CA ARG A 11 -15.58 -4.39 9.38
C ARG A 11 -14.30 -4.66 10.15
N VAL A 12 -13.44 -3.66 10.25
CA VAL A 12 -12.19 -3.72 10.99
C VAL A 12 -12.37 -3.00 12.33
N PRO A 13 -12.17 -3.68 13.47
CA PRO A 13 -12.10 -3.01 14.76
C PRO A 13 -10.84 -2.15 14.81
N LEU A 14 -10.96 -0.92 15.31
CA LEU A 14 -9.84 0.01 15.48
C LEU A 14 -9.80 0.53 16.93
N PRO A 15 -8.64 1.00 17.42
CA PRO A 15 -8.56 1.66 18.71
C PRO A 15 -9.55 2.82 18.84
N GLY A 16 -10.56 2.66 19.69
CA GLY A 16 -11.60 3.66 19.91
C GLY A 16 -12.71 3.71 18.86
N GLY A 17 -12.74 2.79 17.89
CA GLY A 17 -13.73 2.83 16.82
C GLY A 17 -13.78 1.59 15.93
N TRP A 18 -14.36 1.76 14.74
CA TRP A 18 -14.35 0.74 13.68
C TRP A 18 -14.39 1.42 12.31
N ALA A 19 -13.92 0.72 11.29
CA ALA A 19 -14.05 1.12 9.88
C ALA A 19 -14.65 -0.01 9.05
N ASP A 20 -15.58 0.33 8.17
CA ASP A 20 -16.13 -0.57 7.15
C ASP A 20 -15.33 -0.39 5.86
N LEU A 21 -14.63 -1.44 5.46
CA LEU A 21 -13.89 -1.54 4.21
C LEU A 21 -14.80 -2.10 3.12
N ARG A 22 -14.74 -1.49 1.93
CA ARG A 22 -15.45 -1.96 0.74
C ARG A 22 -14.65 -3.07 0.04
N PRO A 23 -15.33 -4.00 -0.64
CA PRO A 23 -14.68 -4.94 -1.56
C PRO A 23 -13.79 -4.22 -2.57
N VAL A 24 -12.66 -4.83 -2.94
CA VAL A 24 -11.76 -4.30 -3.97
C VAL A 24 -12.46 -4.12 -5.32
N CYS A 25 -13.45 -4.96 -5.64
CA CYS A 25 -14.25 -4.86 -6.86
C CYS A 25 -15.15 -3.62 -6.91
N ASP A 26 -15.47 -3.01 -5.75
CA ASP A 26 -16.25 -1.78 -5.66
C ASP A 26 -15.37 -0.52 -5.85
N ILE A 27 -14.05 -0.68 -5.95
CA ILE A 27 -13.11 0.44 -6.13
C ILE A 27 -13.04 0.81 -7.62
N THR A 28 -13.70 1.93 -7.95
CA THR A 28 -13.78 2.43 -9.32
C THR A 28 -12.44 2.98 -9.83
N GLU A 29 -12.27 3.08 -11.16
CA GLU A 29 -11.05 3.67 -11.74
C GLU A 29 -10.83 5.14 -11.36
N ARG A 30 -11.90 5.88 -11.02
CA ARG A 30 -11.75 7.24 -10.48
C ARG A 30 -10.94 7.23 -9.18
N MET A 31 -11.15 6.23 -8.34
CA MET A 31 -10.46 6.05 -7.06
C MET A 31 -9.08 5.40 -7.24
N ARG A 32 -8.90 4.54 -8.25
CA ARG A 32 -7.60 3.91 -8.55
C ARG A 32 -6.58 4.86 -9.17
N ARG A 33 -7.01 5.88 -9.93
CA ARG A 33 -6.10 6.79 -10.65
C ARG A 33 -5.14 7.55 -9.73
N PRO A 34 -5.57 8.17 -8.61
CA PRO A 34 -4.66 8.80 -7.65
C PRO A 34 -3.62 7.82 -7.10
N ILE A 35 -4.05 6.63 -6.70
CA ILE A 35 -3.18 5.56 -6.20
C ILE A 35 -2.14 5.18 -7.26
N LYS A 36 -2.55 4.93 -8.50
CA LYS A 36 -1.64 4.61 -9.61
C LYS A 36 -0.60 5.72 -9.87
N ARG A 37 -1.03 6.98 -9.80
CA ARG A 37 -0.13 8.14 -9.97
C ARG A 37 0.90 8.23 -8.86
N LEU A 38 0.49 8.02 -7.61
CA LEU A 38 1.38 8.05 -6.45
C LEU A 38 2.34 6.86 -6.45
N THR A 39 1.86 5.66 -6.79
CA THR A 39 2.73 4.50 -6.99
C THR A 39 3.78 4.76 -8.07
N ALA A 40 3.39 5.30 -9.23
CA ALA A 40 4.34 5.62 -10.30
C ALA A 40 5.37 6.69 -9.86
N ARG A 41 4.92 7.70 -9.10
CA ARG A 41 5.80 8.70 -8.51
C ARG A 41 6.77 8.06 -7.52
N LEU A 42 6.29 7.15 -6.67
CA LEU A 42 7.11 6.44 -5.70
C LEU A 42 8.20 5.58 -6.38
N THR A 43 7.86 4.93 -7.50
CA THR A 43 8.85 4.19 -8.31
C THR A 43 9.86 5.08 -9.04
N SER A 44 9.63 6.41 -9.11
CA SER A 44 10.60 7.33 -9.71
C SER A 44 11.75 7.70 -8.77
N TYR A 45 11.69 7.29 -7.50
CA TYR A 45 12.76 7.50 -6.52
C TYR A 45 13.71 6.28 -6.49
N PRO A 46 14.95 6.40 -6.98
CA PRO A 46 15.88 5.27 -7.05
C PRO A 46 16.20 4.66 -5.69
N ALA A 47 16.41 5.50 -4.67
CA ALA A 47 16.71 5.05 -3.31
C ALA A 47 15.57 4.22 -2.69
N PHE A 48 14.32 4.54 -3.04
CA PHE A 48 13.17 3.75 -2.61
C PHE A 48 13.11 2.39 -3.31
N LEU A 49 13.39 2.34 -4.61
CA LEU A 49 13.46 1.06 -5.34
C LEU A 49 14.58 0.17 -4.82
N GLU A 50 15.76 0.73 -4.55
CA GLU A 50 16.89 0.00 -3.95
C GLU A 50 16.52 -0.56 -2.58
N ALA A 51 15.87 0.24 -1.72
CA ALA A 51 15.40 -0.21 -0.41
C ALA A 51 14.39 -1.36 -0.50
N ILE A 52 13.44 -1.31 -1.45
CA ILE A 52 12.50 -2.42 -1.70
C ILE A 52 13.24 -3.67 -2.17
N GLN A 53 14.15 -3.53 -3.14
CA GLN A 53 14.88 -4.67 -3.70
C GLN A 53 15.75 -5.34 -2.63
N GLU A 54 16.41 -4.56 -1.78
CA GLU A 54 17.18 -5.08 -0.65
C GLU A 54 16.30 -5.79 0.38
N ALA A 55 15.15 -5.20 0.74
CA ALA A 55 14.19 -5.84 1.65
C ALA A 55 13.65 -7.15 1.06
N GLN A 56 13.33 -7.19 -0.23
CA GLN A 56 12.89 -8.42 -0.92
C GLN A 56 14.00 -9.48 -0.97
N ALA A 57 15.24 -9.10 -1.28
CA ALA A 57 16.37 -10.01 -1.31
C ALA A 57 16.70 -10.61 0.08
N ARG A 58 16.37 -9.89 1.16
CA ARG A 58 16.55 -10.34 2.54
C ARG A 58 15.33 -11.07 3.13
N GLY A 59 14.28 -11.31 2.35
CA GLY A 59 13.08 -12.02 2.80
C GLY A 59 12.08 -11.18 3.60
N GLY A 60 12.18 -9.85 3.54
CA GLY A 60 11.28 -8.91 4.22
C GLY A 60 12.03 -7.72 4.83
N THR A 61 11.27 -6.72 5.28
CA THR A 61 11.80 -5.53 5.98
C THR A 61 12.30 -5.82 7.39
N GLU A 62 12.05 -7.03 7.92
CA GLU A 62 12.39 -7.41 9.30
C GLU A 62 13.89 -7.52 9.58
N HIS A 63 14.77 -7.43 8.57
CA HIS A 63 16.22 -7.63 8.71
C HIS A 63 17.07 -6.44 8.21
N LEU A 64 16.52 -5.23 8.23
CA LEU A 64 17.28 -4.02 7.95
C LEU A 64 18.13 -3.62 9.17
N SER A 65 19.44 -3.42 8.96
CA SER A 65 20.33 -2.91 10.01
C SER A 65 19.95 -1.47 10.38
N ALA A 66 20.27 -1.00 11.58
CA ALA A 66 19.97 0.36 12.00
C ALA A 66 20.60 1.42 11.06
N ASP A 67 21.79 1.14 10.51
CA ASP A 67 22.45 2.00 9.51
C ASP A 67 21.73 1.97 8.15
N ASP A 68 21.20 0.81 7.73
CA ASP A 68 20.39 0.70 6.51
C ASP A 68 19.07 1.44 6.70
N GLN A 69 18.41 1.31 7.87
CA GLN A 69 17.19 2.05 8.21
C GLN A 69 17.44 3.56 8.22
N LEU A 70 18.60 4.02 8.71
CA LEU A 70 18.95 5.44 8.73
C LEU A 70 19.24 5.97 7.32
N LYS A 71 19.92 5.20 6.47
CA LYS A 71 20.17 5.56 5.06
C LYS A 71 18.88 5.58 4.24
N ILE A 72 18.01 4.60 4.47
CA ILE A 72 16.66 4.52 3.92
C ILE A 72 15.87 5.76 4.38
N ALA A 73 15.78 6.04 5.68
CA ALA A 73 15.08 7.21 6.20
C ALA A 73 15.63 8.55 5.65
N ALA A 74 16.96 8.70 5.53
CA ALA A 74 17.60 9.92 5.02
C ALA A 74 17.46 10.11 3.50
N SER A 75 17.39 9.01 2.74
CA SER A 75 17.24 9.05 1.27
C SER A 75 15.78 9.05 0.82
N ILE A 76 14.85 8.74 1.73
CA ILE A 76 13.43 8.61 1.46
C ILE A 76 12.66 9.89 1.78
N GLY A 77 13.25 10.99 2.28
CA GLY A 77 12.50 12.21 2.65
C GLY A 77 11.32 12.56 1.74
N ASP A 78 11.57 12.85 0.45
CA ASP A 78 10.51 13.15 -0.52
C ASP A 78 9.65 11.92 -0.91
N ALA A 79 10.22 10.72 -0.84
CA ALA A 79 9.50 9.46 -1.11
C ALA A 79 8.59 9.05 0.06
N PHE A 80 8.90 9.50 1.28
CA PHE A 80 8.12 9.27 2.50
C PHE A 80 6.82 10.03 2.42
N ASP A 81 6.88 11.30 2.04
CA ASP A 81 5.68 12.13 1.84
C ASP A 81 4.75 11.50 0.79
N VAL A 82 5.33 10.99 -0.31
CA VAL A 82 4.57 10.29 -1.36
C VAL A 82 4.00 8.96 -0.86
N LEU A 83 4.73 8.24 0.00
CA LEU A 83 4.27 6.99 0.61
C LEU A 83 3.11 7.24 1.58
N GLN A 84 3.18 8.29 2.41
CA GLN A 84 2.09 8.70 3.29
C GLN A 84 0.86 9.11 2.49
N GLU A 85 1.03 9.95 1.47
CA GLU A 85 -0.06 10.34 0.56
C GLU A 85 -0.70 9.10 -0.11
N LEU A 86 0.12 8.11 -0.49
CA LEU A 86 -0.37 6.85 -1.06
C LEU A 86 -1.20 6.04 -0.05
N GLN A 87 -0.75 5.94 1.21
CA GLN A 87 -1.48 5.24 2.27
C GLN A 87 -2.82 5.92 2.56
N ASP A 88 -2.88 7.24 2.60
CA ASP A 88 -4.12 7.98 2.82
C ASP A 88 -5.08 7.82 1.64
N GLN A 89 -4.57 7.80 0.39
CA GLN A 89 -5.40 7.50 -0.77
C GLN A 89 -5.94 6.07 -0.77
N LEU A 90 -5.18 5.09 -0.24
CA LEU A 90 -5.67 3.73 -0.05
C LEU A 90 -6.79 3.68 0.98
N VAL A 91 -6.65 4.40 2.10
CA VAL A 91 -7.71 4.53 3.11
C VAL A 91 -8.97 5.15 2.50
N MET A 92 -8.82 6.28 1.81
CA MET A 92 -9.92 6.97 1.11
C MET A 92 -10.64 6.07 0.10
N ALA A 93 -9.89 5.22 -0.59
CA ALA A 93 -10.45 4.30 -1.56
C ALA A 93 -11.14 3.10 -0.91
N ALA A 94 -10.56 2.52 0.14
CA ALA A 94 -11.04 1.29 0.77
C ALA A 94 -12.17 1.56 1.80
N VAL A 95 -12.09 2.62 2.60
CA VAL A 95 -13.05 2.88 3.68
C VAL A 95 -14.36 3.41 3.11
N ARG A 96 -15.45 2.69 3.35
CA ARG A 96 -16.82 3.11 3.03
C ARG A 96 -17.42 4.02 4.09
N GLY A 97 -17.05 3.80 5.35
CA GLY A 97 -17.51 4.56 6.51
C GLY A 97 -16.83 4.07 7.77
N TRP A 98 -16.99 4.81 8.86
CA TRP A 98 -16.38 4.50 10.14
C TRP A 98 -17.22 5.02 11.30
N SER A 99 -16.83 4.72 12.53
CA SER A 99 -17.59 5.07 13.73
C SER A 99 -17.44 6.52 14.20
N TRP A 100 -16.54 7.30 13.61
CA TRP A 100 -16.32 8.70 14.00
C TRP A 100 -17.35 9.64 13.35
N ASP A 101 -17.68 10.73 14.04
CA ASP A 101 -18.74 11.68 13.66
C ASP A 101 -18.38 12.64 12.52
N PHE A 102 -17.37 12.28 11.71
CA PHE A 102 -16.93 13.06 10.57
C PHE A 102 -16.82 12.20 9.32
N ALA A 103 -16.94 12.83 8.15
CA ALA A 103 -16.92 12.13 6.88
C ALA A 103 -15.52 11.58 6.54
N VAL A 104 -15.46 10.50 5.77
CA VAL A 104 -14.22 9.95 5.21
C VAL A 104 -13.73 10.87 4.09
N THR A 105 -12.78 11.74 4.41
CA THR A 105 -12.15 12.70 3.49
C THR A 105 -10.64 12.73 3.72
N ALA A 106 -9.88 13.22 2.74
CA ALA A 106 -8.42 13.25 2.84
C ALA A 106 -7.94 14.10 4.03
N GLU A 107 -8.69 15.16 4.36
CA GLU A 107 -8.42 16.01 5.52
C GLU A 107 -8.73 15.26 6.82
N ASN A 108 -9.91 14.65 6.90
CA ASN A 108 -10.38 14.02 8.14
C ASN A 108 -9.70 12.68 8.46
N VAL A 109 -9.05 12.02 7.50
CA VAL A 109 -8.23 10.82 7.77
C VAL A 109 -7.11 11.16 8.76
N LEU A 110 -6.55 12.37 8.67
CA LEU A 110 -5.49 12.85 9.55
C LEU A 110 -6.00 13.26 10.95
N ASP A 111 -7.31 13.39 11.12
CA ASP A 111 -7.95 13.67 12.41
C ASP A 111 -8.22 12.39 13.22
N LEU A 112 -7.93 11.22 12.66
CA LEU A 112 -8.03 9.96 13.39
C LEU A 112 -6.96 9.90 14.50
N PRO A 113 -7.28 9.26 15.64
CA PRO A 113 -6.26 8.93 16.64
C PRO A 113 -5.12 8.15 15.98
N THR A 114 -3.86 8.49 16.29
CA THR A 114 -2.67 7.90 15.65
C THR A 114 -2.71 6.36 15.63
N ALA A 115 -3.03 5.74 16.77
CA ALA A 115 -3.13 4.28 16.85
C ALA A 115 -4.23 3.69 15.94
N ALA A 116 -5.34 4.40 15.74
CA ALA A 116 -6.39 3.98 14.82
C ALA A 116 -5.97 4.14 13.36
N LEU A 117 -5.25 5.21 13.03
CA LEU A 117 -4.72 5.44 11.68
C LEU A 117 -3.67 4.37 11.33
N ASP A 118 -2.76 4.04 12.25
CA ASP A 118 -1.73 3.03 12.05
C ASP A 118 -2.35 1.64 11.79
N GLU A 119 -3.35 1.23 12.58
CA GLU A 119 -4.05 -0.04 12.35
C GLU A 119 -4.86 -0.03 11.04
N LEU A 120 -5.44 1.12 10.68
CA LEU A 120 -6.17 1.26 9.44
C LEU A 120 -5.24 1.18 8.22
N HIS A 121 -4.06 1.80 8.26
CA HIS A 121 -3.03 1.67 7.24
C HIS A 121 -2.58 0.21 7.07
N GLN A 122 -2.40 -0.52 8.17
CA GLN A 122 -2.10 -1.96 8.12
C GLN A 122 -3.25 -2.76 7.48
N ALA A 123 -4.50 -2.45 7.84
CA ALA A 123 -5.68 -3.15 7.32
C ALA A 123 -5.89 -2.94 5.82
N VAL A 124 -5.53 -1.77 5.28
CA VAL A 124 -5.66 -1.48 3.84
C VAL A 124 -4.43 -1.87 3.02
N ALA A 125 -3.33 -2.26 3.65
CA ALA A 125 -2.10 -2.66 2.94
C ALA A 125 -2.33 -3.72 1.83
N PRO A 126 -3.17 -4.76 2.01
CA PRO A 126 -3.43 -5.73 0.94
C PRO A 126 -4.08 -5.13 -0.31
N TYR A 127 -4.82 -4.02 -0.18
CA TYR A 127 -5.41 -3.31 -1.32
C TYR A 127 -4.33 -2.70 -2.22
N GLN A 128 -3.17 -2.33 -1.69
CA GLN A 128 -2.09 -1.75 -2.49
C GLN A 128 -1.66 -2.69 -3.60
N HIS A 129 -1.52 -3.99 -3.30
CA HIS A 129 -1.14 -4.98 -4.31
C HIS A 129 -2.24 -5.20 -5.35
N ALA A 130 -3.50 -5.28 -4.92
CA ALA A 130 -4.64 -5.51 -5.82
C ALA A 130 -5.00 -4.30 -6.70
N LEU A 131 -4.73 -3.08 -6.22
CA LEU A 131 -5.06 -1.84 -6.92
C LEU A 131 -3.94 -1.37 -7.84
N ASN A 132 -2.69 -1.71 -7.54
CA ASN A 132 -1.57 -1.44 -8.41
C ASN A 132 -1.52 -2.42 -9.58
N PRO A 133 -1.06 -1.97 -10.76
CA PRO A 133 -0.74 -2.90 -11.84
C PRO A 133 0.38 -3.83 -11.35
N ASN A 134 0.22 -5.15 -11.57
CA ASN A 134 1.33 -6.05 -11.39
C ASN A 134 2.33 -5.80 -12.52
N PHE A 135 3.41 -5.09 -12.24
CA PHE A 135 4.51 -4.85 -13.18
C PHE A 135 5.60 -5.91 -13.05
N GLN A 136 5.44 -6.90 -12.17
CA GLN A 136 6.33 -8.04 -12.18
C GLN A 136 6.11 -8.80 -13.50
N PRO A 137 7.18 -9.19 -14.20
CA PRO A 137 7.04 -10.13 -15.30
C PRO A 137 6.41 -11.40 -14.72
N ASP A 138 5.20 -11.73 -15.16
CA ASP A 138 4.59 -13.02 -14.87
C ASP A 138 5.46 -14.07 -15.57
N PRO A 139 6.19 -14.93 -14.84
CA PRO A 139 6.94 -15.99 -15.46
C PRO A 139 5.93 -17.04 -15.90
N ASP A 140 5.27 -16.80 -17.04
CA ASP A 140 4.41 -17.79 -17.67
C ASP A 140 5.25 -19.06 -17.91
N PRO A 141 4.96 -20.18 -17.21
CA PRO A 141 5.70 -21.42 -17.40
C PRO A 141 5.51 -22.01 -18.81
N ALA A 142 4.58 -21.47 -19.61
CA ALA A 142 4.40 -21.80 -21.02
C ALA A 142 5.22 -20.92 -21.97
N SER A 143 6.03 -19.97 -21.49
CA SER A 143 6.86 -19.12 -22.35
C SER A 143 8.00 -19.96 -22.97
N PRO A 144 8.00 -20.18 -24.31
CA PRO A 144 9.02 -20.99 -24.96
C PRO A 144 10.25 -20.12 -25.23
N THR A 145 10.93 -19.67 -24.17
CA THR A 145 12.25 -19.03 -24.29
C THR A 145 13.35 -20.08 -24.15
N GLY A 146 13.29 -21.12 -24.98
CA GLY A 146 14.47 -21.92 -25.29
C GLY A 146 15.21 -21.22 -26.44
N PRO A 147 16.54 -21.03 -26.40
CA PRO A 147 17.26 -20.50 -27.55
C PRO A 147 17.05 -21.46 -28.74
N SER A 148 16.47 -20.95 -29.84
CA SER A 148 16.47 -21.67 -31.11
C SER A 148 17.91 -21.78 -31.60
N SER A 149 18.59 -22.86 -31.25
CA SER A 149 19.80 -23.29 -31.95
C SER A 149 19.37 -23.95 -33.26
N ALA A 150 19.39 -23.15 -34.33
CA ALA A 150 19.37 -23.60 -35.72
C ALA A 150 20.72 -23.24 -36.36
#